data_AF-A0A1W9PTX1-F1
#
_entry.id   AF-A0A1W9PTX1-F1
#
_cell.length_a   1.000
_cell.length_b   1.000
_cell.length_c   1.000
_cell.angle_alpha   90.00
_cell.angle_beta   90.00
_cell.angle_gamma   90.00
#
_symmetry.space_group_name_H-M   'P 1'
#
loop_
_entity.id
_entity.type
_entity.pdbx_description
1 polymer ?
#
loop_
_entity_poly.entity_id
_entity_poly.type
_entity_poly.pdbx_seq_one_letter_code
_entity_poly.pdbx_strand_id
1 'polypeptide(L)'
;MFKKKLGVFLTKTSELFFVALFFLVYIKISRLGTSDWASLSELLAGTARRPFIYRILLPQFSQILARVVPANPPSQFFHIEVLQETFTALGGSIYPHVVLWILTLIFLSIIGFVCVEKHFLADLGFSQQAQNILPFFLLILALPFTVYFGYLYDLPQLFLFTFSLWLLYKKRWGWYLILFILTTLNKETSILLSVVFYIYYFKKLDKKIFYQLLLAQFSIYLFIRFSLIWVYRHNPGNIVYPTFFEHLNQYKTQPILFLLTLLLFFSVFLLTRKNWAKKNSFLKSATIVPLLILPLYFFGGMPMEFRVFLEALPILGILIFDPEKLH
;
A
#
# COMPACT_ATOMS: atom_id res chain seq x y z
N MET A 1 39.26 7.58 3.95
CA MET A 1 38.27 7.46 2.86
C MET A 1 37.71 6.04 2.70
N PHE A 2 38.54 4.99 2.70
CA PHE A 2 38.13 3.59 2.50
C PHE A 2 37.11 3.08 3.54
N LYS A 3 37.37 3.25 4.85
CA LYS A 3 36.45 2.81 5.93
C LYS A 3 35.03 3.38 5.78
N LYS A 4 34.89 4.65 5.39
CA LYS A 4 33.58 5.30 5.16
C LYS A 4 32.84 4.70 3.97
N LYS A 5 33.54 4.44 2.85
CA LYS A 5 32.95 3.79 1.67
C LYS A 5 32.50 2.35 1.98
N LEU A 6 33.33 1.59 2.71
CA LEU A 6 33.01 0.22 3.12
C LEU A 6 31.79 0.17 4.04
N GLY A 7 31.69 1.09 5.02
CA GLY A 7 30.51 1.18 5.89
C GLY A 7 29.21 1.43 5.11
N VAL A 8 29.21 2.40 4.19
CA VAL A 8 28.03 2.69 3.36
C VAL A 8 27.66 1.49 2.47
N PHE A 9 28.65 0.80 1.92
CA PHE A 9 28.42 -0.41 1.12
C PHE A 9 27.75 -1.51 1.94
N LEU A 10 28.31 -1.85 3.11
CA LEU A 10 27.75 -2.88 4.00
C LEU A 10 26.33 -2.56 4.44
N THR A 11 26.04 -1.30 4.77
CA THR A 11 24.68 -0.87 5.12
C THR A 11 23.72 -1.11 3.96
N LYS A 12 24.04 -0.64 2.74
CA LYS A 12 23.16 -0.84 1.57
C LYS A 12 22.94 -2.32 1.24
N THR A 13 23.98 -3.15 1.36
CA THR A 13 23.86 -4.59 1.15
C THR A 13 22.94 -5.24 2.19
N SER A 14 23.06 -4.85 3.47
CA SER A 14 22.17 -5.36 4.52
C SER A 14 20.70 -4.94 4.32
N GLU A 15 20.46 -3.72 3.85
CA GLU A 15 19.11 -3.23 3.55
C GLU A 15 18.48 -4.00 2.39
N LEU A 16 19.24 -4.23 1.31
CA LEU A 16 18.75 -5.02 0.18
C LEU A 16 18.49 -6.47 0.57
N PHE A 17 19.37 -7.07 1.39
CA PHE A 17 19.16 -8.40 1.93
C PHE A 17 17.87 -8.48 2.78
N PHE A 18 17.65 -7.50 3.66
CA PHE A 18 16.43 -7.43 4.44
C PHE A 18 15.18 -7.33 3.55
N VAL A 19 15.21 -6.48 2.52
CA VAL A 19 14.08 -6.33 1.58
C VAL A 19 13.81 -7.63 0.81
N ALA A 20 14.86 -8.34 0.39
CA ALA A 20 14.73 -9.65 -0.24
C ALA A 20 14.12 -10.68 0.70
N LEU A 21 14.60 -10.75 1.95
CA LEU A 21 14.04 -11.65 2.97
C LEU A 21 12.57 -11.31 3.26
N PHE A 22 12.26 -10.03 3.44
CA PHE A 22 10.89 -9.55 3.63
C PHE A 22 9.98 -9.96 2.48
N PHE A 23 10.43 -9.78 1.23
CA PHE A 23 9.68 -10.16 0.04
C PHE A 23 9.35 -11.65 0.03
N LEU A 24 10.34 -12.51 0.30
CA LEU A 24 10.13 -13.97 0.38
C LEU A 24 9.15 -14.36 1.49
N VAL A 25 9.25 -13.74 2.66
CA VAL A 25 8.30 -13.96 3.76
C VAL A 25 6.90 -13.50 3.36
N TYR A 26 6.77 -12.31 2.77
CA TYR A 26 5.50 -11.75 2.34
C TYR A 26 4.77 -12.66 1.35
N ILE A 27 5.43 -13.08 0.27
CA ILE A 27 4.78 -13.93 -0.74
C ILE A 27 4.36 -15.29 -0.16
N LYS A 28 5.16 -15.85 0.77
CA LYS A 28 4.85 -17.10 1.47
C LYS A 28 3.60 -16.98 2.34
N ILE A 29 3.55 -15.99 3.23
CA ILE A 29 2.46 -15.89 4.23
C ILE A 29 1.17 -15.33 3.63
N SER A 30 1.29 -14.52 2.57
CA SER A 30 0.15 -13.84 1.96
C SER A 30 -0.60 -14.72 0.96
N ARG A 31 0.01 -15.84 0.54
CA ARG A 31 -0.50 -16.77 -0.47
C ARG A 31 -0.88 -16.05 -1.76
N LEU A 32 0.07 -15.25 -2.25
CA LEU A 32 -0.14 -14.40 -3.40
C LEU A 32 -0.59 -15.23 -4.62
N GLY A 33 -1.72 -14.86 -5.22
CA GLY A 33 -2.28 -15.52 -6.41
C GLY A 33 -3.30 -16.61 -6.13
N THR A 34 -3.49 -17.05 -4.89
CA THR A 34 -4.42 -18.15 -4.57
C THR A 34 -5.86 -17.71 -4.31
N SER A 35 -6.20 -16.44 -4.54
CA SER A 35 -7.55 -15.93 -4.27
C SER A 35 -8.44 -16.01 -5.49
N ASP A 36 -9.59 -16.67 -5.32
CA ASP A 36 -10.62 -16.85 -6.35
C ASP A 36 -11.32 -15.54 -6.77
N TRP A 37 -11.15 -14.45 -6.00
CA TRP A 37 -11.83 -13.18 -6.27
C TRP A 37 -11.09 -12.30 -7.27
N ALA A 38 -9.79 -12.52 -7.41
CA ALA A 38 -8.89 -11.65 -8.17
C ALA A 38 -7.73 -12.46 -8.76
N SER A 39 -8.03 -13.62 -9.35
CA SER A 39 -7.00 -14.42 -10.02
C SER A 39 -6.33 -13.62 -11.12
N LEU A 40 -5.03 -13.81 -11.32
CA LEU A 40 -4.29 -13.05 -12.34
C LEU A 40 -4.87 -13.31 -13.73
N SER A 41 -5.23 -14.55 -14.05
CA SER A 41 -5.84 -14.91 -15.33
C SER A 41 -7.11 -14.12 -15.62
N GLU A 42 -8.00 -13.96 -14.64
CA GLU A 42 -9.24 -13.20 -14.82
C GLU A 42 -8.97 -11.69 -14.90
N LEU A 43 -7.99 -11.18 -14.16
CA LEU A 43 -7.58 -9.77 -14.26
C LEU A 43 -7.01 -9.45 -15.65
N LEU A 44 -6.18 -10.33 -16.20
CA LEU A 44 -5.60 -10.17 -17.55
C LEU A 44 -6.65 -10.35 -18.65
N ALA A 45 -7.60 -11.26 -18.47
CA ALA A 45 -8.71 -11.49 -19.40
C ALA A 45 -9.81 -10.41 -19.31
N GLY A 46 -9.76 -9.53 -18.31
CA GLY A 46 -10.80 -8.53 -18.11
C GLY A 46 -12.11 -9.09 -17.54
N THR A 47 -12.10 -10.27 -16.94
CA THR A 47 -13.28 -11.01 -16.47
C THR A 47 -13.41 -11.10 -14.96
N ALA A 48 -12.42 -10.61 -14.19
CA ALA A 48 -12.45 -10.65 -12.73
C ALA A 48 -13.69 -9.95 -12.14
N ARG A 49 -14.05 -10.35 -10.92
CA ARG A 49 -15.21 -9.80 -10.20
C ARG A 49 -14.98 -8.34 -9.79
N ARG A 50 -16.06 -7.56 -9.73
CA ARG A 50 -16.05 -6.23 -9.14
C ARG A 50 -15.96 -6.32 -7.61
N PRO A 51 -15.24 -5.40 -6.94
CA PRO A 51 -14.48 -4.28 -7.49
C PRO A 51 -13.03 -4.62 -7.89
N PHE A 52 -12.58 -5.87 -7.76
CA PHE A 52 -11.19 -6.29 -7.99
C PHE A 52 -10.68 -5.97 -9.40
N ILE A 53 -11.54 -6.11 -10.41
CA ILE A 53 -11.19 -5.80 -11.80
C ILE A 53 -10.80 -4.33 -12.03
N TYR A 54 -11.21 -3.41 -11.15
CA TYR A 54 -10.86 -2.00 -11.29
C TYR A 54 -9.40 -1.69 -10.95
N ARG A 55 -8.63 -2.66 -10.46
CA ARG A 55 -7.25 -2.50 -9.99
C ARG A 55 -6.28 -2.87 -11.11
N ILE A 56 -6.31 -2.06 -12.17
CA ILE A 56 -5.71 -2.39 -13.45
C ILE A 56 -4.23 -2.03 -13.56
N LEU A 57 -3.68 -1.21 -12.65
CA LEU A 57 -2.31 -0.71 -12.79
C LEU A 57 -1.29 -1.84 -12.97
N LEU A 58 -1.23 -2.79 -12.04
CA LEU A 58 -0.21 -3.84 -12.06
C LEU A 58 -0.40 -4.84 -13.20
N PRO A 59 -1.61 -5.39 -13.47
CA PRO A 59 -1.80 -6.29 -14.59
C PRO A 59 -1.49 -5.65 -15.95
N GLN A 60 -1.93 -4.41 -16.19
CA GLN A 60 -1.69 -3.73 -17.46
C GLN A 60 -0.22 -3.34 -17.64
N PHE A 61 0.41 -2.81 -16.59
CA PHE A 61 1.80 -2.41 -16.66
C PHE A 61 2.73 -3.61 -16.87
N SER A 62 2.47 -4.74 -16.20
CA SER A 62 3.24 -5.98 -16.41
C SER A 62 3.03 -6.58 -17.80
N GLN A 63 1.84 -6.49 -18.41
CA GLN A 63 1.64 -6.87 -19.82
C GLN A 63 2.45 -6.00 -20.77
N ILE A 64 2.49 -4.67 -20.55
CA ILE A 64 3.30 -3.76 -21.37
C ILE A 64 4.78 -4.10 -21.25
N LEU A 65 5.29 -4.27 -20.03
CA LEU A 65 6.69 -4.63 -19.79
C LEU A 65 7.05 -5.99 -20.39
N ALA A 66 6.17 -6.98 -20.30
CA ALA A 66 6.39 -8.31 -20.89
C ALA A 66 6.50 -8.26 -22.43
N ARG A 67 5.82 -7.31 -23.09
CA ARG A 67 5.91 -7.11 -24.54
C ARG A 67 7.17 -6.35 -24.96
N VAL A 68 7.58 -5.37 -24.16
CA VAL A 68 8.73 -4.51 -24.48
C VAL A 68 10.06 -5.17 -24.12
N VAL A 69 10.09 -5.88 -22.98
CA VAL A 69 11.28 -6.54 -22.45
C VAL A 69 10.91 -8.00 -22.14
N PRO A 70 11.00 -8.89 -23.15
CA PRO A 70 10.79 -10.32 -22.93
C PRO A 70 11.94 -10.85 -22.06
N ALA A 71 11.68 -10.98 -20.76
CA ALA A 71 12.62 -11.51 -19.80
C ALA A 71 12.30 -12.98 -19.54
N ASN A 72 13.22 -13.88 -19.89
CA ASN A 72 13.11 -15.28 -19.47
C ASN A 72 13.38 -15.36 -17.97
N PRO A 73 12.55 -16.08 -17.19
CA PRO A 73 12.85 -16.33 -15.79
C PRO A 73 14.20 -17.06 -15.71
N PRO A 74 15.17 -16.57 -14.92
CA PRO A 74 16.46 -17.23 -14.81
C PRO A 74 16.26 -18.62 -14.22
N SER A 75 17.02 -19.62 -14.67
CA SER A 75 16.92 -21.00 -14.15
C SER A 75 17.04 -21.06 -12.62
N GLN A 76 17.87 -20.17 -12.05
CA GLN A 76 18.07 -20.00 -10.62
C GLN A 76 16.80 -19.60 -9.85
N PHE A 77 15.86 -18.92 -10.51
CA PHE A 77 14.58 -18.51 -9.91
C PHE A 77 13.80 -19.70 -9.38
N PHE A 78 13.90 -20.84 -10.06
CA PHE A 78 13.19 -22.08 -9.71
C PHE A 78 13.90 -22.91 -8.64
N HIS A 79 15.05 -22.49 -8.11
CA HIS A 79 15.69 -23.16 -6.96
C HIS A 79 15.13 -22.69 -5.61
N ILE A 80 14.39 -21.57 -5.57
CA ILE A 80 13.74 -21.08 -4.36
C ILE A 80 12.28 -21.52 -4.38
N GLU A 81 11.95 -22.55 -3.61
CA GLU A 81 10.63 -23.20 -3.55
C GLU A 81 9.48 -22.18 -3.45
N VAL A 82 9.57 -21.23 -2.53
CA VAL A 82 8.55 -20.19 -2.31
C VAL A 82 8.30 -19.34 -3.57
N LEU A 83 9.35 -19.02 -4.34
CA LEU A 83 9.20 -18.27 -5.60
C LEU A 83 8.55 -19.14 -6.67
N GLN A 84 8.94 -20.41 -6.78
CA GLN A 84 8.35 -21.35 -7.73
C GLN A 84 6.86 -21.60 -7.45
N GLU A 85 6.50 -21.81 -6.18
CA GLU A 85 5.11 -21.97 -5.75
C GLU A 85 4.29 -20.72 -6.10
N THR A 86 4.77 -19.54 -5.72
CA THR A 86 4.09 -18.26 -6.00
C THR A 86 3.97 -18.02 -7.50
N PHE A 87 5.03 -18.30 -8.26
CA PHE A 87 5.04 -18.16 -9.71
C PHE A 87 4.01 -19.07 -10.38
N THR A 88 3.90 -20.31 -9.90
CA THR A 88 2.91 -21.28 -10.39
C THR A 88 1.50 -20.85 -10.00
N ALA A 89 1.28 -20.42 -8.75
CA ALA A 89 -0.01 -19.94 -8.24
C ALA A 89 -0.53 -18.72 -9.03
N LEU A 90 0.38 -17.87 -9.51
CA LEU A 90 0.04 -16.74 -10.38
C LEU A 90 -0.20 -17.12 -11.84
N GLY A 91 -0.13 -18.39 -12.21
CA GLY A 91 -0.31 -18.85 -13.59
C GLY A 91 0.94 -18.66 -14.45
N GLY A 92 2.12 -18.71 -13.85
CA GLY A 92 3.41 -18.53 -14.55
C GLY A 92 3.70 -19.58 -15.62
N SER A 93 3.00 -20.72 -15.62
CA SER A 93 3.03 -21.69 -16.72
C SER A 93 2.37 -21.16 -18.01
N ILE A 94 1.38 -20.28 -17.88
CA ILE A 94 0.62 -19.68 -19.00
C ILE A 94 1.18 -18.29 -19.33
N TYR A 95 1.52 -17.50 -18.30
CA TYR A 95 1.94 -16.10 -18.44
C TYR A 95 3.32 -15.82 -17.81
N PRO A 96 4.40 -16.55 -18.19
CA PRO A 96 5.68 -16.52 -17.46
C PRO A 96 6.28 -15.11 -17.35
N HIS A 97 6.29 -14.36 -18.45
CA HIS A 97 6.87 -13.00 -18.49
C HIS A 97 6.05 -12.00 -17.66
N VAL A 98 4.71 -12.10 -17.67
CA VAL A 98 3.83 -11.20 -16.93
C VAL A 98 3.99 -11.43 -15.43
N VAL A 99 4.00 -12.70 -15.00
CA VAL A 99 4.20 -13.06 -13.59
C VAL A 99 5.57 -12.60 -13.09
N LEU A 100 6.63 -12.78 -13.89
CA LEU A 100 7.97 -12.30 -13.54
C LEU A 100 7.98 -10.77 -13.32
N TRP A 101 7.32 -10.00 -14.20
CA TRP A 101 7.22 -8.56 -14.05
C TRP A 101 6.37 -8.15 -12.85
N ILE A 102 5.27 -8.86 -12.55
CA ILE A 102 4.47 -8.61 -11.34
C ILE A 102 5.32 -8.77 -10.08
N LEU A 103 6.03 -9.89 -9.94
CA LEU A 103 6.89 -10.16 -8.79
C LEU A 103 8.01 -9.11 -8.68
N THR A 104 8.58 -8.72 -9.81
CA THR A 104 9.60 -7.65 -9.88
C THR A 104 9.02 -6.31 -9.42
N LEU A 105 7.83 -5.93 -9.89
CA LEU A 105 7.18 -4.66 -9.52
C LEU A 105 6.79 -4.63 -8.03
N ILE A 106 6.36 -5.76 -7.46
CA ILE A 106 6.11 -5.87 -6.01
C ILE A 106 7.42 -5.68 -5.24
N PHE A 107 8.50 -6.35 -5.66
CA PHE A 107 9.82 -6.21 -5.04
C PHE A 107 10.35 -4.77 -5.11
N LEU A 108 10.25 -4.14 -6.28
CA LEU A 108 10.62 -2.74 -6.47
C LEU A 108 9.74 -1.78 -5.65
N SER A 109 8.47 -2.11 -5.43
CA SER A 109 7.59 -1.32 -4.56
C SER A 109 8.03 -1.37 -3.10
N ILE A 110 8.55 -2.50 -2.61
CA ILE A 110 9.12 -2.60 -1.25
C ILE A 110 10.36 -1.71 -1.12
N ILE A 111 11.27 -1.77 -2.10
CA ILE A 111 12.45 -0.88 -2.14
C ILE A 111 12.00 0.58 -2.18
N GLY A 112 11.05 0.90 -3.06
CA GLY A 112 10.48 2.23 -3.21
C GLY A 112 9.87 2.76 -1.91
N PHE A 113 9.11 1.92 -1.19
CA PHE A 113 8.54 2.26 0.10
C PHE A 113 9.63 2.62 1.12
N VAL A 114 10.65 1.77 1.28
CA VAL A 114 11.77 2.04 2.21
C VAL A 114 12.46 3.36 1.86
N CYS A 115 12.77 3.57 0.59
CA CYS A 115 13.43 4.79 0.13
C CYS A 115 12.57 6.03 0.39
N VAL A 116 11.30 6.01 0.03
CA VAL A 116 10.40 7.15 0.22
C VAL A 116 10.17 7.44 1.69
N GLU A 117 9.92 6.42 2.51
CA GLU A 117 9.68 6.58 3.95
C GLU A 117 10.89 7.20 4.65
N LYS A 118 12.12 6.81 4.27
CA LYS A 118 13.36 7.45 4.75
C LYS A 118 13.38 8.95 4.48
N HIS A 119 13.08 9.35 3.25
CA HIS A 119 13.05 10.77 2.87
C HIS A 119 11.90 11.50 3.56
N PHE A 120 10.75 10.84 3.72
CA PHE A 120 9.62 11.42 4.42
C PHE A 120 9.94 11.67 5.89
N LEU A 121 10.54 10.70 6.57
CA LEU A 121 11.03 10.84 7.95
C LEU A 121 12.08 11.94 8.08
N ALA A 122 13.03 12.03 7.15
CA ALA A 122 14.04 13.09 7.14
C ALA A 122 13.40 14.48 7.03
N ASP A 123 12.44 14.64 6.11
CA ASP A 123 11.70 15.88 5.90
C ASP A 123 10.79 16.25 7.09
N LEU A 124 10.38 15.26 7.89
CA LEU A 124 9.64 15.44 9.13
C LEU A 124 10.54 15.74 10.34
N GLY A 125 11.87 15.72 10.17
CA GLY A 125 12.86 16.06 11.22
C GLY A 125 13.24 14.90 12.13
N PHE A 126 13.03 13.64 11.72
CA PHE A 126 13.45 12.47 12.50
C PHE A 126 14.96 12.24 12.44
N SER A 127 15.54 11.65 13.48
CA SER A 127 16.97 11.30 13.54
C SER A 127 17.38 10.31 12.43
N GLN A 128 18.66 10.30 12.07
CA GLN A 128 19.19 9.37 11.06
C GLN A 128 18.97 7.90 11.45
N GLN A 129 19.03 7.59 12.75
CA GLN A 129 18.74 6.26 13.27
C GLN A 129 17.27 5.88 13.05
N ALA A 130 16.34 6.79 13.36
CA ALA A 130 14.92 6.58 13.11
C ALA A 130 14.64 6.35 11.62
N GLN A 131 15.23 7.18 10.75
CA GLN A 131 15.13 7.02 9.29
C GLN A 131 15.61 5.63 8.84
N ASN A 132 16.68 5.10 9.45
CA ASN A 132 17.24 3.81 9.05
C ASN A 132 16.50 2.60 9.63
N ILE A 133 15.79 2.73 10.74
CA ILE A 133 15.12 1.59 11.42
C ILE A 133 13.63 1.54 11.08
N LEU A 134 12.94 2.68 11.16
CA LEU A 134 11.49 2.74 11.15
C LEU A 134 10.87 2.19 9.85
N PRO A 135 11.36 2.48 8.63
CA PRO A 135 10.79 1.91 7.42
C PRO A 135 10.77 0.37 7.41
N PHE A 136 11.82 -0.27 7.90
CA PHE A 136 11.89 -1.73 8.00
C PHE A 136 10.98 -2.28 9.09
N PHE A 137 10.89 -1.58 10.22
CA PHE A 137 9.92 -1.91 11.26
C PHE A 137 8.47 -1.83 10.74
N LEU A 138 8.15 -0.81 9.94
CA LEU A 138 6.83 -0.69 9.30
C LEU A 138 6.58 -1.81 8.30
N LEU A 139 7.58 -2.23 7.52
CA LEU A 139 7.44 -3.42 6.68
C LEU A 139 7.08 -4.65 7.52
N ILE A 140 7.82 -4.94 8.60
CA ILE A 140 7.49 -6.07 9.49
C ILE A 140 6.06 -5.95 10.00
N LEU A 141 5.66 -4.75 10.42
CA LEU A 141 4.31 -4.48 10.90
C LEU A 141 3.25 -4.65 9.81
N ALA A 142 3.60 -4.57 8.51
CA ALA A 142 2.68 -4.84 7.41
C ALA A 142 2.36 -6.34 7.25
N LEU A 143 3.24 -7.25 7.69
CA LEU A 143 3.07 -8.70 7.47
C LEU A 143 1.76 -9.24 8.06
N PRO A 144 1.40 -8.99 9.34
CA PRO A 144 0.16 -9.49 9.93
C PRO A 144 -1.10 -9.07 9.18
N PHE A 145 -1.09 -7.90 8.54
CA PHE A 145 -2.23 -7.40 7.76
C PHE A 145 -2.46 -8.19 6.47
N THR A 146 -1.45 -8.91 5.99
CA THR A 146 -1.44 -9.58 4.68
C THR A 146 -1.52 -11.10 4.76
N VAL A 147 -1.46 -11.67 5.96
CA VAL A 147 -1.52 -13.13 6.18
C VAL A 147 -2.82 -13.69 5.58
N TYR A 148 -2.70 -14.64 4.66
CA TYR A 148 -3.80 -15.27 3.89
C TYR A 148 -4.63 -14.37 2.95
N PHE A 149 -4.38 -13.06 2.93
CA PHE A 149 -5.17 -12.11 2.14
C PHE A 149 -4.29 -11.25 1.22
N GLY A 150 -3.17 -11.75 0.70
CA GLY A 150 -2.33 -10.97 -0.21
C GLY A 150 -2.96 -10.78 -1.59
N TYR A 151 -3.07 -9.54 -2.06
CA TYR A 151 -3.24 -9.27 -3.49
C TYR A 151 -2.02 -8.58 -4.09
N LEU A 152 -1.90 -8.74 -5.40
CA LEU A 152 -0.80 -8.24 -6.23
C LEU A 152 -0.53 -6.75 -6.05
N TYR A 153 -1.57 -5.96 -5.77
CA TYR A 153 -1.51 -4.51 -5.66
C TYR A 153 -1.31 -3.98 -4.23
N ASP A 154 -1.23 -4.82 -3.19
CA ASP A 154 -1.19 -4.35 -1.79
C ASP A 154 0.11 -3.58 -1.47
N LEU A 155 1.28 -4.18 -1.74
CA LEU A 155 2.56 -3.51 -1.51
C LEU A 155 2.85 -2.38 -2.51
N PRO A 156 2.51 -2.50 -3.81
CA PRO A 156 2.47 -1.35 -4.71
C PRO A 156 1.59 -0.22 -4.18
N GLN A 157 0.42 -0.51 -3.60
CA GLN A 157 -0.44 0.51 -3.03
C GLN A 157 0.22 1.20 -1.83
N LEU A 158 0.80 0.42 -0.91
CA LEU A 158 1.52 0.95 0.24
C LEU A 158 2.61 1.94 -0.20
N PHE A 159 3.42 1.56 -1.19
CA PHE A 159 4.43 2.44 -1.78
C PHE A 159 3.84 3.70 -2.41
N LEU A 160 2.89 3.55 -3.34
CA LEU A 160 2.31 4.67 -4.09
C LEU A 160 1.57 5.66 -3.19
N PHE A 161 0.87 5.15 -2.17
CA PHE A 161 0.16 5.97 -1.19
C PHE A 161 1.14 6.75 -0.30
N THR A 162 2.17 6.10 0.23
CA THR A 162 3.24 6.77 1.01
C THR A 162 3.95 7.83 0.19
N PHE A 163 4.29 7.51 -1.07
CA PHE A 163 4.96 8.46 -1.95
C PHE A 163 4.05 9.64 -2.30
N SER A 164 2.75 9.41 -2.47
CA SER A 164 1.79 10.49 -2.65
C SER A 164 1.70 11.38 -1.41
N LEU A 165 1.68 10.82 -0.20
CA LEU A 165 1.73 11.59 1.06
C LEU A 165 2.99 12.44 1.16
N TRP A 166 4.16 11.89 0.83
CA TRP A 166 5.42 12.62 0.86
C TRP A 166 5.44 13.77 -0.16
N LEU A 167 5.03 13.54 -1.41
CA LEU A 167 4.94 14.59 -2.43
C LEU A 167 3.92 15.68 -2.06
N LEU A 168 2.79 15.26 -1.46
CA LEU A 168 1.77 16.15 -0.92
C LEU A 168 2.37 17.05 0.16
N TYR A 169 3.05 16.48 1.14
CA TYR A 169 3.77 17.21 2.20
C TYR A 169 4.79 18.21 1.63
N LYS A 170 5.55 17.79 0.60
CA LYS A 170 6.54 18.62 -0.09
C LYS A 170 5.95 19.63 -1.07
N LYS A 171 4.63 19.70 -1.22
CA LYS A 171 3.92 20.59 -2.15
C LYS A 171 4.37 20.42 -3.61
N ARG A 172 4.82 19.21 -4.00
CA ARG A 172 5.27 18.91 -5.37
C ARG A 172 4.07 18.52 -6.23
N TRP A 173 3.19 19.48 -6.51
CA TRP A 173 1.85 19.25 -7.06
C TRP A 173 1.81 18.45 -8.37
N GLY A 174 2.68 18.77 -9.34
CA GLY A 174 2.69 18.07 -10.63
C GLY A 174 2.99 16.58 -10.47
N TRP A 175 4.06 16.26 -9.72
CA TRP A 175 4.43 14.88 -9.40
C TRP A 175 3.38 14.18 -8.55
N TYR A 176 2.80 14.90 -7.59
CA TYR A 176 1.70 14.38 -6.77
C TYR A 176 0.49 13.99 -7.64
N LEU A 177 0.08 14.82 -8.59
CA LEU A 177 -1.07 14.51 -9.47
C LEU A 177 -0.79 13.31 -10.39
N ILE A 178 0.43 13.19 -10.94
CA ILE A 178 0.84 12.01 -11.71
C ILE A 178 0.76 10.76 -10.84
N LEU A 179 1.30 10.81 -9.63
CA LEU A 179 1.30 9.67 -8.73
C LEU A 179 -0.10 9.35 -8.20
N PHE A 180 -0.95 10.36 -8.03
CA PHE A 180 -2.36 10.20 -7.67
C PHE A 180 -3.12 9.41 -8.75
N ILE A 181 -2.90 9.70 -10.05
CA ILE A 181 -3.43 8.90 -11.16
C ILE A 181 -3.03 7.42 -11.01
N LEU A 182 -1.73 7.15 -10.81
CA LEU A 182 -1.24 5.78 -10.65
C LEU A 182 -1.85 5.10 -9.42
N THR A 183 -1.92 5.82 -8.29
CA THR A 183 -2.50 5.32 -7.04
C THR A 183 -3.99 5.01 -7.22
N THR A 184 -4.73 5.80 -7.99
CA THR A 184 -6.16 5.56 -8.31
C THR A 184 -6.38 4.38 -9.24
N LEU A 185 -5.49 4.18 -10.23
CA LEU A 185 -5.50 2.99 -11.09
C LEU A 185 -5.15 1.70 -10.32
N ASN A 186 -4.42 1.82 -9.21
CA ASN A 186 -4.06 0.70 -8.35
C ASN A 186 -5.14 0.38 -7.31
N LYS A 187 -5.72 1.40 -6.66
CA LYS A 187 -6.81 1.23 -5.68
C LYS A 187 -7.71 2.47 -5.54
N GLU A 188 -8.99 2.21 -5.35
CA GLU A 188 -10.03 3.23 -5.15
C GLU A 188 -9.87 4.06 -3.87
N THR A 189 -9.20 3.54 -2.85
CA THR A 189 -8.96 4.23 -1.58
C THR A 189 -7.98 5.41 -1.70
N SER A 190 -7.36 5.60 -2.88
CA SER A 190 -6.57 6.80 -3.21
C SER A 190 -7.31 8.12 -2.95
N ILE A 191 -8.64 8.16 -3.02
CA ILE A 191 -9.46 9.34 -2.70
C ILE A 191 -9.19 9.90 -1.29
N LEU A 192 -8.72 9.06 -0.37
CA LEU A 192 -8.34 9.47 0.98
C LEU A 192 -7.21 10.51 0.96
N LEU A 193 -6.32 10.51 -0.03
CA LEU A 193 -5.29 11.53 -0.20
C LEU A 193 -5.89 12.92 -0.45
N SER A 194 -7.01 13.00 -1.19
CA SER A 194 -7.73 14.26 -1.40
C SER A 194 -8.37 14.79 -0.12
N VAL A 195 -8.81 13.89 0.77
CA VAL A 195 -9.30 14.28 2.10
C VAL A 195 -8.16 14.80 2.97
N VAL A 196 -6.99 14.15 2.95
CA VAL A 196 -5.79 14.65 3.63
C VAL A 196 -5.39 16.03 3.11
N PHE A 197 -5.37 16.22 1.78
CA PHE A 197 -5.12 17.52 1.15
C PHE A 197 -6.10 18.58 1.66
N TYR A 198 -7.40 18.28 1.62
CA TYR A 198 -8.43 19.21 2.07
C TYR A 198 -8.20 19.60 3.53
N ILE A 199 -8.12 18.65 4.46
CA ILE A 199 -8.00 18.93 5.90
C ILE A 199 -6.71 19.69 6.21
N TYR A 200 -5.59 19.30 5.61
CA TYR A 200 -4.31 19.90 5.94
C TYR A 200 -4.12 21.30 5.31
N TYR A 201 -4.55 21.49 4.06
CA TYR A 201 -4.30 22.73 3.30
C TYR A 201 -5.46 23.72 3.29
N PHE A 202 -6.64 23.35 3.83
CA PHE A 202 -7.74 24.29 4.00
C PHE A 202 -7.26 25.49 4.82
N LYS A 203 -7.44 26.71 4.25
CA LYS A 203 -6.94 27.98 4.79
C LYS A 203 -5.41 28.14 4.89
N LYS A 204 -4.59 27.19 4.42
CA LYS A 204 -3.11 27.32 4.38
C LYS A 204 -2.53 27.62 3.00
N LEU A 205 -3.32 27.44 1.95
CA LEU A 205 -2.96 27.81 0.57
C LEU A 205 -3.81 28.99 0.11
N ASP A 206 -3.32 29.67 -0.92
CA ASP A 206 -4.15 30.59 -1.69
C ASP A 206 -5.44 29.87 -2.17
N LYS A 207 -6.57 30.56 -2.08
CA LYS A 207 -7.89 29.97 -2.36
C LYS A 207 -7.96 29.43 -3.80
N LYS A 208 -7.43 30.16 -4.78
CA LYS A 208 -7.47 29.74 -6.19
C LYS A 208 -6.66 28.46 -6.38
N ILE A 209 -5.44 28.42 -5.86
CA ILE A 209 -4.59 27.21 -5.93
C ILE A 209 -5.24 26.02 -5.22
N PHE A 210 -5.81 26.25 -4.03
CA PHE A 210 -6.49 25.22 -3.25
C PHE A 210 -7.63 24.57 -4.04
N TYR A 211 -8.55 25.37 -4.57
CA TYR A 211 -9.69 24.84 -5.33
C TYR A 211 -9.28 24.23 -6.68
N GLN A 212 -8.27 24.77 -7.36
CA GLN A 212 -7.74 24.17 -8.59
C GLN A 212 -7.18 22.77 -8.34
N LEU A 213 -6.36 22.60 -7.29
CA LEU A 213 -5.78 21.30 -6.95
C LEU A 213 -6.83 20.32 -6.42
N LEU A 214 -7.81 20.80 -5.66
CA LEU A 214 -8.92 19.97 -5.18
C LEU A 214 -9.75 19.48 -6.37
N LEU A 215 -10.14 20.39 -7.26
CA LEU A 215 -10.89 20.07 -8.48
C LEU A 215 -10.11 19.08 -9.36
N ALA A 216 -8.80 19.31 -9.58
CA ALA A 216 -7.97 18.41 -10.35
C ALA A 216 -7.96 16.97 -9.78
N GLN A 217 -7.81 16.82 -8.46
CA GLN A 217 -7.86 15.51 -7.81
C GLN A 217 -9.22 14.83 -7.98
N PHE A 218 -10.32 15.54 -7.72
CA PHE A 218 -11.66 14.98 -7.89
C PHE A 218 -11.96 14.62 -9.35
N SER A 219 -11.59 15.48 -10.30
CA SER A 219 -11.76 15.22 -11.73
C SER A 219 -10.97 13.99 -12.17
N ILE A 220 -9.70 13.87 -11.77
CA ILE A 220 -8.88 12.68 -12.05
C ILE A 220 -9.54 11.42 -11.47
N TYR A 221 -9.91 11.46 -10.19
CA TYR A 221 -10.50 10.32 -9.52
C TYR A 221 -11.80 9.88 -10.19
N LEU A 222 -12.75 10.80 -10.34
CA LEU A 222 -14.05 10.51 -10.95
C LEU A 222 -13.90 10.03 -12.40
N PHE A 223 -13.03 10.65 -13.19
CA PHE A 223 -12.78 10.23 -14.57
C PHE A 223 -12.27 8.80 -14.63
N ILE A 224 -11.23 8.45 -13.85
CA ILE A 224 -10.69 7.09 -13.82
C ILE A 224 -11.74 6.10 -13.32
N ARG A 225 -12.40 6.41 -12.19
CA ARG A 225 -13.36 5.49 -11.57
C ARG A 225 -14.59 5.26 -12.43
N PHE A 226 -15.18 6.31 -13.01
CA PHE A 226 -16.32 6.15 -13.90
C PHE A 226 -15.95 5.44 -15.20
N SER A 227 -14.77 5.71 -15.75
CA SER A 227 -14.28 4.98 -16.93
C SER A 227 -14.15 3.48 -16.64
N LEU A 228 -13.54 3.11 -15.51
CA LEU A 228 -13.39 1.70 -15.11
C LEU A 228 -14.74 1.04 -14.82
N ILE A 229 -15.63 1.72 -14.10
CA ILE A 229 -17.00 1.23 -13.84
C ILE A 229 -17.75 1.01 -15.15
N TRP A 230 -17.63 1.95 -16.10
CA TRP A 230 -18.29 1.86 -17.40
C TRP A 230 -17.76 0.72 -18.25
N VAL A 231 -16.43 0.57 -18.34
CA VAL A 231 -15.76 -0.48 -19.12
C VAL A 231 -16.10 -1.87 -18.57
N TYR A 232 -16.05 -2.06 -17.25
CA TYR A 232 -16.30 -3.35 -16.60
C TYR A 232 -17.71 -3.49 -16.02
N ARG A 233 -18.70 -2.73 -16.52
CA ARG A 233 -20.07 -2.74 -15.97
C ARG A 233 -20.77 -4.10 -16.08
N HIS A 234 -20.34 -4.92 -17.04
CA HIS A 234 -20.88 -6.25 -17.32
C HIS A 234 -20.15 -7.38 -16.56
N ASN A 235 -19.08 -7.07 -15.83
CA ASN A 235 -18.39 -8.05 -15.01
C ASN A 235 -19.23 -8.42 -13.77
N PRO A 236 -19.13 -9.68 -13.28
CA PRO A 236 -19.85 -10.13 -12.09
C PRO A 236 -19.43 -9.37 -10.83
N GLY A 237 -20.25 -9.45 -9.78
CA GLY A 237 -19.98 -8.86 -8.47
C GLY A 237 -20.59 -7.47 -8.27
N ASN A 238 -20.46 -6.94 -7.06
CA ASN A 238 -21.04 -5.66 -6.64
C ASN A 238 -19.98 -4.56 -6.50
N ILE A 239 -20.41 -3.29 -6.46
CA ILE A 239 -19.52 -2.15 -6.20
C ILE A 239 -19.09 -2.15 -4.73
N VAL A 240 -20.02 -2.45 -3.83
CA VAL A 240 -19.80 -2.57 -2.39
C VAL A 240 -20.44 -3.88 -1.92
N TYR A 241 -19.71 -4.66 -1.12
CA TYR A 241 -20.25 -5.84 -0.45
C TYR A 241 -20.69 -5.43 0.95
N PRO A 242 -21.98 -5.45 1.28
CA PRO A 242 -22.44 -5.08 2.61
C PRO A 242 -22.06 -6.16 3.63
N THR A 243 -20.89 -6.04 4.23
CA THR A 243 -20.31 -7.05 5.14
C THR A 243 -20.58 -6.79 6.62
N PHE A 244 -21.33 -5.75 6.97
CA PHE A 244 -21.55 -5.34 8.37
C PHE A 244 -22.08 -6.48 9.26
N PHE A 245 -23.09 -7.21 8.78
CA PHE A 245 -23.63 -8.34 9.52
C PHE A 245 -22.68 -9.54 9.57
N GLU A 246 -21.80 -9.70 8.58
CA GLU A 246 -20.76 -10.74 8.57
C GLU A 246 -19.70 -10.46 9.64
N HIS A 247 -19.28 -9.20 9.80
CA HIS A 247 -18.41 -8.78 10.91
C HIS A 247 -19.06 -9.09 12.26
N LEU A 248 -20.34 -8.72 12.43
CA LEU A 248 -21.06 -8.98 13.67
C LEU A 248 -21.17 -10.48 13.96
N ASN A 249 -21.48 -11.29 12.94
CA ASN A 249 -21.55 -12.73 13.08
C ASN A 249 -20.19 -13.34 13.42
N GLN A 250 -19.11 -12.89 12.76
CA GLN A 250 -17.77 -13.36 13.07
C GLN A 250 -17.41 -13.06 14.52
N TYR A 251 -17.62 -11.83 15.01
CA TYR A 251 -17.28 -11.48 16.39
C TYR A 251 -18.11 -12.22 17.43
N LYS A 252 -19.37 -12.58 17.11
CA LYS A 252 -20.17 -13.48 17.94
C LYS A 252 -19.56 -14.89 18.00
N THR A 253 -19.12 -15.42 16.86
CA THR A 253 -18.53 -16.77 16.79
C THR A 253 -17.08 -16.84 17.30
N GLN A 254 -16.34 -15.73 17.26
CA GLN A 254 -14.91 -15.64 17.58
C GLN A 254 -14.63 -14.44 18.51
N PRO A 255 -15.15 -14.45 19.76
CA PRO A 255 -15.07 -13.29 20.67
C PRO A 255 -13.63 -12.94 21.09
N ILE A 256 -12.74 -13.93 21.17
CA ILE A 256 -11.32 -13.71 21.46
C ILE A 256 -10.69 -12.84 20.37
N LEU A 257 -11.01 -13.12 19.10
CA LEU A 257 -10.47 -12.38 17.98
C LEU A 257 -10.97 -10.94 17.94
N PHE A 258 -12.24 -10.75 18.27
CA PHE A 258 -12.81 -9.41 18.47
C PHE A 258 -12.07 -8.64 19.57
N LEU A 259 -11.84 -9.26 20.73
CA LEU A 259 -11.12 -8.64 21.84
C LEU A 259 -9.68 -8.27 21.44
N LEU A 260 -8.95 -9.18 20.79
CA LEU A 260 -7.60 -8.91 20.30
C LEU A 260 -7.58 -7.77 19.27
N THR A 261 -8.56 -7.73 18.38
CA THR A 261 -8.72 -6.65 17.39
C THR A 261 -8.96 -5.32 18.08
N LEU A 262 -9.86 -5.27 19.06
CA LEU A 262 -10.16 -4.07 19.83
C LEU A 262 -8.94 -3.60 20.63
N LEU A 263 -8.23 -4.52 21.29
CA LEU A 263 -6.99 -4.22 22.02
C LEU A 263 -5.91 -3.67 21.09
N LEU A 264 -5.77 -4.22 19.88
CA LEU A 264 -4.82 -3.72 18.88
C LEU A 264 -5.17 -2.29 18.47
N PHE A 265 -6.40 -2.02 18.03
CA PHE A 265 -6.81 -0.68 17.59
C PHE A 265 -6.74 0.33 18.73
N PHE A 266 -7.16 -0.06 19.95
CA PHE A 266 -7.09 0.79 21.13
C PHE A 266 -5.62 1.10 21.49
N SER A 267 -4.74 0.11 21.43
CA SER A 267 -3.31 0.29 21.70
C SER A 267 -2.67 1.24 20.67
N VAL A 268 -2.97 1.05 19.37
CA VAL A 268 -2.52 1.95 18.30
C VAL A 268 -3.07 3.37 18.52
N PHE A 269 -4.33 3.51 18.91
CA PHE A 269 -4.92 4.81 19.25
C PHE A 269 -4.20 5.49 20.42
N LEU A 270 -3.95 4.78 21.52
CA LEU A 270 -3.25 5.35 22.68
C LEU A 270 -1.80 5.75 22.34
N LEU A 271 -1.07 4.89 21.64
CA LEU A 271 0.31 5.16 21.23
C LEU A 271 0.40 6.36 20.27
N THR A 272 -0.54 6.48 19.33
CA THR A 272 -0.60 7.61 18.40
C THR A 272 -1.02 8.91 19.08
N ARG A 273 -1.70 8.87 20.23
CA ARG A 273 -2.07 10.05 21.03
C ARG A 273 -1.00 10.48 22.04
N LYS A 274 -0.09 9.59 22.43
CA LYS A 274 1.07 9.93 23.27
C LYS A 274 1.84 11.12 22.69
N ASN A 275 2.09 12.17 23.47
CA ASN A 275 2.80 13.39 23.02
C ASN A 275 2.17 14.10 21.80
N TRP A 276 0.84 14.03 21.64
CA TRP A 276 0.14 14.62 20.50
C TRP A 276 0.55 16.05 20.19
N ALA A 277 0.72 16.91 21.20
CA ALA A 277 1.12 18.31 21.01
C ALA A 277 2.38 18.47 20.14
N LYS A 278 3.40 17.61 20.34
CA LYS A 278 4.69 17.65 19.65
C LYS A 278 4.66 17.11 18.21
N LYS A 279 3.61 16.38 17.81
CA LYS A 279 3.60 15.71 16.50
C LYS A 279 3.42 16.68 15.34
N ASN A 280 3.99 16.33 14.20
CA ASN A 280 3.89 17.11 12.98
C ASN A 280 2.42 17.35 12.59
N SER A 281 2.07 18.60 12.27
CA SER A 281 0.70 18.98 11.94
C SER A 281 0.14 18.26 10.71
N PHE A 282 0.99 17.87 9.75
CA PHE A 282 0.58 17.11 8.57
C PHE A 282 0.11 15.72 8.95
N LEU A 283 0.89 15.00 9.74
CA LEU A 283 0.53 13.65 10.20
C LEU A 283 -0.73 13.67 11.08
N LYS A 284 -0.91 14.71 11.90
CA LYS A 284 -2.15 14.92 12.66
C LYS A 284 -3.36 15.06 11.74
N SER A 285 -3.25 15.79 10.65
CA SER A 285 -4.33 15.88 9.65
C SER A 285 -4.53 14.54 8.92
N ALA A 286 -3.44 13.82 8.65
CA ALA A 286 -3.48 12.54 7.96
C ALA A 286 -4.12 11.40 8.79
N THR A 287 -4.28 11.53 10.11
CA THR A 287 -5.02 10.54 10.91
C THR A 287 -6.50 10.40 10.51
N ILE A 288 -7.02 11.30 9.66
CA ILE A 288 -8.33 11.10 9.04
C ILE A 288 -8.38 9.81 8.20
N VAL A 289 -7.26 9.37 7.61
CA VAL A 289 -7.18 8.18 6.75
C VAL A 289 -7.65 6.93 7.52
N PRO A 290 -7.00 6.52 8.64
CA PRO A 290 -7.49 5.37 9.41
C PRO A 290 -8.90 5.57 9.96
N LEU A 291 -9.29 6.80 10.32
CA LEU A 291 -10.64 7.09 10.80
C LEU A 291 -11.70 6.85 9.74
N LEU A 292 -11.42 7.14 8.46
CA LEU A 292 -12.31 6.88 7.33
C LEU A 292 -12.25 5.43 6.85
N ILE A 293 -11.09 4.77 6.93
CA ILE A 293 -10.98 3.34 6.58
C ILE A 293 -11.79 2.48 7.54
N LEU A 294 -11.86 2.84 8.82
CA LEU A 294 -12.58 2.05 9.82
C LEU A 294 -14.06 1.77 9.47
N PRO A 295 -14.91 2.77 9.17
CA PRO A 295 -16.27 2.49 8.71
C PRO A 295 -16.28 1.78 7.35
N LEU A 296 -15.39 2.13 6.41
CA LEU A 296 -15.33 1.44 5.11
C LEU A 296 -15.01 -0.05 5.26
N TYR A 297 -14.17 -0.42 6.22
CA TYR A 297 -13.88 -1.81 6.57
C TYR A 297 -15.14 -2.53 7.05
N PHE A 298 -15.92 -1.94 7.94
CA PHE A 298 -17.15 -2.55 8.45
C PHE A 298 -18.27 -2.65 7.42
N PHE A 299 -18.34 -1.72 6.46
CA PHE A 299 -19.43 -1.68 5.47
C PHE A 299 -19.07 -2.30 4.12
N GLY A 300 -17.79 -2.47 3.81
CA GLY A 300 -17.32 -2.91 2.49
C GLY A 300 -16.12 -3.85 2.49
N GLY A 301 -15.46 -4.04 3.63
CA GLY A 301 -14.29 -4.93 3.76
C GLY A 301 -14.72 -6.31 4.26
N MET A 302 -14.03 -7.35 3.81
CA MET A 302 -14.26 -8.70 4.34
C MET A 302 -13.79 -8.77 5.80
N PRO A 303 -14.49 -9.51 6.66
CA PRO A 303 -14.02 -9.76 8.01
C PRO A 303 -12.60 -10.37 8.02
N MET A 304 -11.75 -9.92 8.95
CA MET A 304 -10.31 -10.24 9.06
C MET A 304 -9.38 -9.70 7.98
N GLU A 305 -9.89 -8.99 6.99
CA GLU A 305 -9.10 -8.44 5.91
C GLU A 305 -8.44 -7.10 6.29
N PHE A 306 -7.61 -7.11 7.33
CA PHE A 306 -7.04 -5.88 7.93
C PHE A 306 -6.11 -5.10 7.00
N ARG A 307 -5.57 -5.70 5.95
CA ARG A 307 -4.79 -5.02 4.89
C ARG A 307 -5.42 -3.77 4.28
N VAL A 308 -6.73 -3.55 4.41
CA VAL A 308 -7.32 -2.25 4.05
C VAL A 308 -6.68 -1.09 4.82
N PHE A 309 -6.11 -1.35 6.01
CA PHE A 309 -5.38 -0.39 6.83
C PHE A 309 -3.90 -0.21 6.45
N LEU A 310 -3.37 -0.91 5.43
CA LEU A 310 -1.97 -0.73 5.00
C LEU A 310 -1.67 0.73 4.64
N GLU A 311 -2.62 1.45 4.03
CA GLU A 311 -2.44 2.87 3.67
C GLU A 311 -2.35 3.79 4.90
N ALA A 312 -2.89 3.36 6.04
CA ALA A 312 -2.76 4.09 7.30
C ALA A 312 -1.42 3.81 8.00
N LEU A 313 -0.70 2.76 7.61
CA LEU A 313 0.56 2.33 8.23
C LEU A 313 1.66 3.40 8.23
N PRO A 314 2.00 4.10 7.13
CA PRO A 314 2.99 5.18 7.17
C PRO A 314 2.55 6.34 8.09
N ILE A 315 1.24 6.57 8.26
CA ILE A 315 0.74 7.65 9.10
C ILE A 315 0.82 7.26 10.59
N LEU A 316 0.18 6.14 10.94
CA LEU A 316 0.10 5.65 12.31
C LEU A 316 1.47 5.20 12.80
N GLY A 317 2.23 4.54 11.94
CA GLY A 317 3.60 4.11 12.18
C GLY A 317 4.49 5.27 12.60
N ILE A 318 4.62 6.31 11.78
CA ILE A 318 5.42 7.49 12.12
C ILE A 318 4.90 8.17 13.38
N LEU A 319 3.57 8.28 13.55
CA LEU A 319 2.99 8.90 14.74
C LEU A 319 3.33 8.13 16.03
N ILE A 320 3.44 6.80 16.02
CA ILE A 320 3.77 6.04 17.24
C ILE A 320 5.18 6.39 17.77
N PHE A 321 6.11 6.79 16.90
CA PHE A 321 7.48 7.12 17.28
C PHE A 321 7.65 8.63 17.51
N ASP A 322 8.23 9.00 18.66
CA ASP A 322 8.59 10.39 18.96
C ASP A 322 9.92 10.75 18.26
N PRO A 323 10.02 11.89 17.55
CA PRO A 323 11.26 12.28 16.87
C PRO A 323 12.43 12.52 17.84
N GLU A 324 12.16 12.92 19.09
CA GLU A 324 13.18 13.25 20.11
C GLU A 324 13.77 12.02 20.84
N LYS A 325 13.20 10.82 20.70
CA LYS A 325 13.57 9.66 21.56
C LYS A 325 14.55 8.67 20.93
N LEU A 326 15.00 8.92 19.71
CA LEU A 326 15.94 8.04 18.99
C LEU A 326 17.30 8.73 18.80
N HIS A 327 17.78 9.39 19.86
CA HIS A 327 19.10 10.01 19.96
C HIS A 327 20.12 9.08 20.60
#